data_AF-A0A8J2L1V2-F1
#
_entry.id   AF-A0A8J2L1V2-F1
#
_cell.length_a   1.000
_cell.length_b   1.000
_cell.length_c   1.000
_cell.angle_alpha   90.00
_cell.angle_beta   90.00
_cell.angle_gamma   90.00
#
_symmetry.space_group_name_H-M   'P 1'
#
loop_
_entity.id
_entity.type
_entity.pdbx_description
1 polymer ?
#
loop_
_entity_poly.entity_id
_entity_poly.type
_entity_poly.pdbx_seq_one_letter_code
_entity_poly.pdbx_strand_id
1 'polypeptide(L)'
;MSSRPVPAILNGNFFRVVKELGNGNVVAQCVPCETELQSGSARGTKRDSSGGLKKGSFTATTNFLKHLSDDTPLDEDDEDAELQLGDNGLYLSEGAICLPRHIRCGSHNLSLVATEDFIKPSKKKPNASQTSDPAVKKIFSSAMSKCTALWNKISRSNQVAEEIYGVIGKHLKTPCPTRWNSLFDCSQQLLQHTERFEELFEKAGVPNLLQDEVEFLRHYVTCMEPIAIALDKLQGENGFFFGYFAPILLATKSKLEDIIKYGGARKHVKTMADCLKARLEKRFKNVFCMDFGSSSFELLSAVSLPYFKLSLQSFSRMVNSKLETEFVISGISGRFPKASNVVDFWNSLQQKQDGITADQVPFRSGKLDEVNKFDADFFDIGTEEAESLDIRLRFMLELVHEAVVDAGVSPTVFRGTNTGVFLGASGECISSLSGRISSAFGLKGPSQTAENGSQDSSVALFNALQALRSRSIEAAIVSGVQINPTTCPQSQVSPDGKCKSFDANANGIVPAEAAVVIYITSKDSAKRNYATLVNAGSNASDSKTPAEQFLIQLYADSKVSPGDVAYVESNSTGIKSDDQEEANALATVLSVGREGSPIIELVKSNVGHAGPAA
;
A
#
# COMPACT_ATOMS: atom_id res chain seq x y z
N MET A 1 -40.05 -10.41 -25.50
CA MET A 1 -39.14 -9.57 -24.71
C MET A 1 -37.88 -9.37 -25.52
N SER A 2 -37.42 -8.13 -25.54
CA SER A 2 -36.65 -7.46 -26.59
C SER A 2 -35.21 -7.96 -26.80
N SER A 3 -34.91 -8.35 -28.03
CA SER A 3 -33.57 -8.38 -28.63
C SER A 3 -32.94 -6.98 -28.61
N ARG A 4 -31.74 -6.83 -28.04
CA ARG A 4 -30.94 -5.59 -28.17
C ARG A 4 -30.12 -5.63 -29.47
N PRO A 5 -29.92 -4.48 -30.14
CA PRO A 5 -29.27 -4.44 -31.45
C PRO A 5 -27.74 -4.54 -31.35
N VAL A 6 -27.14 -5.20 -32.34
CA VAL A 6 -25.70 -5.28 -32.58
C VAL A 6 -25.25 -4.01 -33.32
N PRO A 7 -24.09 -3.40 -33.01
CA PRO A 7 -23.54 -2.32 -33.83
C PRO A 7 -23.09 -2.88 -35.19
N ALA A 8 -23.56 -2.30 -36.29
CA ALA A 8 -23.06 -2.61 -37.63
C ALA A 8 -21.95 -1.61 -38.02
N ILE A 9 -20.80 -2.13 -38.45
CA ILE A 9 -19.68 -1.35 -38.98
C ILE A 9 -19.84 -1.27 -40.50
N LEU A 10 -19.94 -0.07 -41.03
CA LEU A 10 -19.83 0.22 -42.46
C LEU A 10 -18.73 1.29 -42.63
N ASN A 11 -17.63 0.91 -43.29
CA ASN A 11 -16.53 1.79 -43.67
C ASN A 11 -15.95 2.68 -42.56
N GLY A 12 -15.69 2.10 -41.38
CA GLY A 12 -14.72 2.66 -40.43
C GLY A 12 -15.07 3.97 -39.71
N ASN A 13 -16.29 4.50 -39.83
CA ASN A 13 -16.71 5.73 -39.13
C ASN A 13 -17.84 5.48 -38.11
N PHE A 14 -17.73 6.10 -36.93
CA PHE A 14 -18.71 6.00 -35.85
C PHE A 14 -19.90 6.94 -36.09
N PHE A 15 -21.11 6.38 -36.20
CA PHE A 15 -22.36 7.13 -36.27
C PHE A 15 -23.16 6.97 -34.98
N ARG A 16 -23.71 8.06 -34.45
CA ARG A 16 -24.70 8.00 -33.36
C ARG A 16 -26.11 8.13 -33.94
N VAL A 17 -26.98 7.17 -33.64
CA VAL A 17 -28.40 7.23 -33.97
C VAL A 17 -29.06 8.25 -33.04
N VAL A 18 -29.67 9.29 -33.60
CA VAL A 18 -30.28 10.37 -32.82
C VAL A 18 -31.80 10.19 -32.74
N LYS A 19 -32.43 9.60 -33.77
CA LYS A 19 -33.87 9.30 -33.76
C LYS A 19 -34.26 8.26 -34.82
N GLU A 20 -35.11 7.30 -34.46
CA GLU A 20 -35.79 6.40 -35.41
C GLU A 20 -37.13 7.00 -35.84
N LEU A 21 -37.39 7.02 -37.15
CA LEU A 21 -38.70 7.34 -37.71
C LEU A 21 -39.33 6.00 -38.11
N GLY A 22 -40.53 5.71 -37.57
CA GLY A 22 -41.18 4.39 -37.46
C GLY A 22 -41.45 3.56 -38.73
N ASN A 23 -40.77 3.86 -39.84
CA ASN A 23 -40.84 3.14 -41.11
C ASN A 23 -39.48 2.49 -41.47
N GLY A 24 -38.58 2.32 -40.49
CA GLY A 24 -37.24 1.73 -40.69
C GLY A 24 -36.17 2.72 -41.18
N ASN A 25 -36.46 4.03 -41.21
CA ASN A 25 -35.49 5.07 -41.54
C ASN A 25 -34.95 5.75 -40.28
N VAL A 26 -33.64 6.00 -40.27
CA VAL A 26 -32.91 6.49 -39.09
C VAL A 26 -32.24 7.82 -39.40
N VAL A 27 -32.35 8.79 -38.50
CA VAL A 27 -31.59 10.05 -38.57
C VAL A 27 -30.32 9.89 -37.73
N ALA A 28 -29.16 9.85 -38.39
CA ALA A 28 -27.85 9.74 -37.77
C ALA A 28 -27.05 11.04 -37.96
N GLN A 29 -26.26 11.42 -36.94
CA GLN A 29 -25.40 12.60 -36.98
C GLN A 29 -23.93 12.17 -36.94
N CYS A 30 -23.12 12.74 -37.83
CA CYS A 30 -21.67 12.50 -37.89
C CYS A 30 -20.97 13.31 -36.78
N VAL A 31 -20.07 12.67 -36.05
CA VAL A 31 -19.22 13.34 -35.04
C VAL A 31 -17.85 13.60 -35.68
N PRO A 32 -17.37 14.85 -35.82
CA PRO A 32 -16.04 15.10 -36.37
C PRO A 32 -14.96 14.78 -35.34
N CYS A 33 -13.92 14.11 -35.82
CA CYS A 33 -12.65 13.91 -35.15
C CYS A 33 -11.69 15.00 -35.66
N GLU A 34 -11.16 15.86 -34.80
CA GLU A 34 -10.12 16.83 -35.19
C GLU A 34 -8.85 16.62 -34.35
N THR A 35 -7.87 16.00 -34.99
CA THR A 35 -6.45 16.27 -34.78
C THR A 35 -5.86 16.61 -36.14
N GLU A 36 -5.47 17.87 -36.35
CA GLU A 36 -4.55 18.26 -37.42
C GLU A 36 -3.39 19.09 -36.84
N LEU A 37 -2.17 18.58 -37.07
CA LEU A 37 -0.93 19.33 -37.08
C LEU A 37 -0.76 19.90 -38.49
N GLN A 38 -0.57 21.22 -38.66
CA GLN A 38 0.20 21.77 -39.79
C GLN A 38 0.75 23.19 -39.55
N SER A 39 2.06 23.28 -39.75
CA SER A 39 2.95 24.39 -40.16
C SER A 39 2.42 25.82 -40.43
N GLY A 40 3.09 26.78 -39.77
CA GLY A 40 3.70 28.04 -40.27
C GLY A 40 3.04 28.91 -41.36
N SER A 41 2.86 30.21 -41.04
CA SER A 41 3.17 31.37 -41.91
C SER A 41 2.81 32.70 -41.21
N ALA A 42 3.48 33.77 -41.63
CA ALA A 42 3.69 35.07 -40.98
C ALA A 42 2.57 36.13 -41.10
N ARG A 43 2.79 37.26 -40.38
CA ARG A 43 2.21 38.64 -40.44
C ARG A 43 1.40 38.97 -39.18
N GLY A 44 1.54 40.09 -38.46
CA GLY A 44 2.37 41.29 -38.55
C GLY A 44 1.79 42.37 -37.61
N THR A 45 2.65 43.09 -36.89
CA THR A 45 2.52 44.47 -36.36
C THR A 45 1.28 44.91 -35.54
N LYS A 46 1.48 45.39 -34.29
CA LYS A 46 1.63 46.82 -33.92
C LYS A 46 1.74 47.04 -32.40
N ARG A 47 2.56 48.04 -32.03
CA ARG A 47 2.78 48.62 -30.70
C ARG A 47 1.67 49.59 -30.29
N ASP A 48 1.56 49.87 -28.99
CA ASP A 48 1.68 51.19 -28.33
C ASP A 48 0.98 51.15 -26.95
N SER A 49 1.12 52.06 -25.99
CA SER A 49 2.25 52.66 -25.26
C SER A 49 1.62 53.51 -24.12
N SER A 50 2.37 53.81 -23.05
CA SER A 50 2.08 54.78 -21.94
C SER A 50 0.97 54.41 -20.93
N GLY A 51 1.04 54.64 -19.61
CA GLY A 51 1.94 55.39 -18.74
C GLY A 51 1.11 55.95 -17.54
N GLY A 52 1.59 55.86 -16.29
CA GLY A 52 1.04 56.66 -15.18
C GLY A 52 1.03 56.02 -13.78
N LEU A 53 2.02 56.37 -12.95
CA LEU A 53 2.12 56.08 -11.51
C LEU A 53 1.21 57.00 -10.65
N LYS A 54 0.68 56.47 -9.53
CA LYS A 54 0.41 57.26 -8.31
C LYS A 54 0.86 56.51 -7.04
N LYS A 55 1.50 57.29 -6.15
CA LYS A 55 2.24 56.97 -4.91
C LYS A 55 1.35 56.75 -3.67
N GLY A 56 1.89 55.99 -2.71
CA GLY A 56 1.66 56.07 -1.25
C GLY A 56 1.48 54.68 -0.63
N SER A 57 2.16 54.23 0.44
CA SER A 57 3.09 54.81 1.41
C SER A 57 3.94 53.70 2.04
N PHE A 58 5.18 54.02 2.39
CA PHE A 58 6.18 53.16 3.04
C PHE A 58 5.87 52.85 4.52
N THR A 59 6.30 51.67 4.99
CA THR A 59 7.09 51.50 6.22
C THR A 59 8.04 50.31 6.07
N ALA A 60 9.30 50.54 6.43
CA ALA A 60 10.48 49.79 6.04
C ALA A 60 11.01 48.88 7.16
N THR A 61 11.55 47.71 6.78
CA THR A 61 12.85 47.19 7.27
C THR A 61 13.46 46.24 6.23
N THR A 62 14.08 46.78 5.19
CA THR A 62 15.05 46.07 4.35
C THR A 62 16.08 47.10 3.90
N ASN A 63 17.27 47.05 4.51
CA ASN A 63 18.57 47.42 3.94
C ASN A 63 19.60 47.60 5.07
N PHE A 64 20.39 46.54 5.30
CA PHE A 64 21.79 46.67 5.64
C PHE A 64 22.53 46.05 4.44
N LEU A 65 22.78 46.87 3.40
CA LEU A 65 24.11 47.28 2.95
C LEU A 65 25.05 46.08 2.72
N LYS A 66 25.29 45.70 1.47
CA LYS A 66 26.36 46.27 0.62
C LYS A 66 27.70 46.31 1.36
N HIS A 67 28.45 45.21 1.27
CA HIS A 67 29.85 45.22 0.86
C HIS A 67 30.34 43.78 0.73
N LEU A 68 30.70 43.39 -0.50
CA LEU A 68 31.92 42.67 -0.89
C LEU A 68 31.65 42.00 -2.23
N SER A 69 31.90 42.77 -3.30
CA SER A 69 32.37 42.23 -4.57
C SER A 69 33.79 41.71 -4.34
N ASP A 70 34.05 40.45 -4.67
CA ASP A 70 35.05 40.08 -5.67
C ASP A 70 35.16 38.55 -5.79
N ASP A 71 35.05 38.11 -7.04
CA ASP A 71 35.36 36.83 -7.68
C ASP A 71 35.86 35.66 -6.81
N THR A 72 35.03 34.61 -6.72
CA THR A 72 35.43 33.19 -6.92
C THR A 72 34.19 32.29 -6.98
N PRO A 73 34.24 31.15 -7.71
CA PRO A 73 33.06 30.52 -8.26
C PRO A 73 32.46 29.47 -7.33
N LEU A 74 31.14 29.34 -7.33
CA LEU A 74 30.36 28.13 -7.69
C LEU A 74 28.94 28.17 -7.08
N ASP A 75 28.02 27.74 -7.95
CA ASP A 75 26.73 27.08 -7.71
C ASP A 75 25.47 27.86 -7.31
N GLU A 76 24.42 27.55 -8.09
CA GLU A 76 22.98 27.81 -7.98
C GLU A 76 22.56 29.30 -8.04
N ASP A 77 21.61 29.76 -8.84
CA ASP A 77 20.66 29.26 -9.83
C ASP A 77 20.12 30.54 -10.53
N ASP A 78 19.48 30.41 -11.68
CA ASP A 78 18.30 31.20 -12.11
C ASP A 78 18.28 31.33 -13.64
N GLU A 79 17.23 30.80 -14.26
CA GLU A 79 16.35 31.64 -15.09
C GLU A 79 14.91 31.14 -14.95
N ASP A 80 14.08 32.04 -14.45
CA ASP A 80 12.62 31.98 -14.38
C ASP A 80 11.98 31.78 -15.77
N ALA A 81 10.95 30.95 -15.81
CA ALA A 81 9.86 31.09 -16.79
C ALA A 81 8.54 31.30 -16.03
N GLU A 82 8.09 32.55 -16.03
CA GLU A 82 6.73 32.95 -15.66
C GLU A 82 5.69 32.13 -16.44
N LEU A 83 4.70 31.56 -15.75
CA LEU A 83 3.42 31.19 -16.37
C LEU A 83 2.24 31.66 -15.51
N GLN A 84 1.50 32.55 -16.16
CA GLN A 84 0.33 33.32 -15.79
C GLN A 84 -0.77 32.56 -15.02
N LEU A 85 -1.27 33.24 -13.98
CA LEU A 85 -2.58 33.01 -13.39
C LEU A 85 -3.67 33.39 -14.42
N GLY A 86 -4.47 32.42 -14.84
CA GLY A 86 -5.72 32.64 -15.56
C GLY A 86 -6.92 32.59 -14.63
N ASP A 87 -7.74 33.65 -14.67
CA ASP A 87 -9.08 33.74 -14.08
C ASP A 87 -10.01 32.68 -14.71
N ASN A 88 -10.07 31.50 -14.10
CA ASN A 88 -11.27 30.67 -13.94
C ASN A 88 -10.84 29.40 -13.19
N GLY A 89 -11.34 29.28 -11.96
CA GLY A 89 -11.09 28.13 -11.10
C GLY A 89 -11.34 26.81 -11.82
N LEU A 90 -10.28 26.02 -11.96
CA LEU A 90 -10.39 24.62 -12.33
C LEU A 90 -11.06 23.87 -11.16
N TYR A 91 -12.36 23.62 -11.33
CA TYR A 91 -13.06 22.55 -10.66
C TYR A 91 -12.29 21.24 -10.89
N LEU A 92 -11.56 20.80 -9.87
CA LEU A 92 -11.18 19.40 -9.73
C LEU A 92 -12.35 18.70 -9.04
N SER A 93 -12.97 17.79 -9.77
CA SER A 93 -14.06 16.91 -9.33
C SER A 93 -13.79 16.26 -7.96
N GLU A 94 -14.85 16.07 -7.19
CA GLU A 94 -14.90 15.54 -5.82
C GLU A 94 -13.88 14.42 -5.53
N GLY A 95 -12.91 14.69 -4.65
CA GLY A 95 -12.00 13.66 -4.12
C GLY A 95 -10.52 14.05 -3.99
N ALA A 96 -10.10 15.25 -4.40
CA ALA A 96 -8.71 15.67 -4.24
C ALA A 96 -8.37 15.97 -2.76
N ILE A 97 -7.76 14.99 -2.07
CA ILE A 97 -7.27 15.10 -0.70
C ILE A 97 -5.93 15.83 -0.69
N CYS A 98 -5.85 16.94 0.06
CA CYS A 98 -4.58 17.57 0.41
C CYS A 98 -3.94 16.84 1.60
N LEU A 99 -2.77 16.24 1.41
CA LEU A 99 -1.89 15.81 2.51
C LEU A 99 -1.38 17.04 3.29
N PRO A 100 -1.14 16.95 4.61
CA PRO A 100 -0.38 17.99 5.30
C PRO A 100 1.01 18.11 4.66
N ARG A 101 1.41 19.32 4.26
CA ARG A 101 2.75 19.56 3.70
C ARG A 101 3.83 19.24 4.75
N HIS A 102 4.53 18.12 4.60
CA HIS A 102 5.69 17.72 5.43
C HIS A 102 5.45 17.49 6.94
N ILE A 103 6.33 16.65 7.54
CA ILE A 103 6.52 16.44 8.98
C ILE A 103 6.73 17.76 9.75
N ARG A 104 7.24 18.82 9.08
CA ARG A 104 7.28 20.18 9.62
C ARG A 104 5.92 20.67 10.08
N CYS A 105 4.81 20.22 9.48
CA CYS A 105 3.46 20.55 9.97
C CYS A 105 3.11 19.85 11.29
N GLY A 106 3.60 18.64 11.57
CA GLY A 106 3.28 17.91 12.80
C GLY A 106 3.96 18.53 14.03
N SER A 107 5.27 18.74 13.95
CA SER A 107 6.03 19.42 15.01
C SER A 107 5.63 20.89 15.15
N HIS A 108 5.28 21.57 14.04
CA HIS A 108 4.68 22.90 14.10
C HIS A 108 3.31 22.89 14.80
N ASN A 109 2.42 21.95 14.49
CA ASN A 109 1.12 21.87 15.17
C ASN A 109 1.27 21.55 16.66
N LEU A 110 2.19 20.66 17.03
CA LEU A 110 2.48 20.36 18.43
C LEU A 110 3.08 21.58 19.14
N SER A 111 3.92 22.35 18.45
CA SER A 111 4.40 23.62 18.95
C SER A 111 3.27 24.64 19.15
N LEU A 112 2.31 24.73 18.23
CA LEU A 112 1.13 25.58 18.39
C LEU A 112 0.27 25.14 19.59
N VAL A 113 0.24 23.85 19.95
CA VAL A 113 -0.38 23.38 21.21
C VAL A 113 0.33 24.02 22.41
N ALA A 114 1.66 23.98 22.42
CA ALA A 114 2.48 24.49 23.53
C ALA A 114 2.48 26.02 23.66
N THR A 115 2.45 26.73 22.53
CA THR A 115 2.65 28.18 22.49
C THR A 115 1.35 28.94 22.31
N GLU A 116 0.67 28.76 21.17
CA GLU A 116 -0.50 29.57 20.85
C GLU A 116 -1.77 29.12 21.56
N ASP A 117 -2.03 27.82 21.63
CA ASP A 117 -3.30 27.28 22.12
C ASP A 117 -3.39 27.21 23.64
N PHE A 118 -2.24 27.10 24.30
CA PHE A 118 -2.11 27.22 25.75
C PHE A 118 -2.37 28.67 26.22
N ILE A 119 -2.03 29.66 25.39
CA ILE A 119 -2.08 31.09 25.74
C ILE A 119 -3.36 31.80 25.21
N LYS A 120 -3.90 31.44 24.04
CA LYS A 120 -5.04 32.13 23.40
C LYS A 120 -6.41 31.58 23.87
N PRO A 121 -7.39 32.46 24.21
CA PRO A 121 -8.76 32.04 24.50
C PRO A 121 -9.46 31.48 23.26
N SER A 122 -10.22 30.40 23.42
CA SER A 122 -11.01 29.80 22.32
C SER A 122 -12.09 30.78 21.83
N LYS A 123 -11.88 31.41 20.68
CA LYS A 123 -12.94 32.16 19.98
C LYS A 123 -13.85 31.19 19.22
N LYS A 124 -14.82 30.52 19.88
CA LYS A 124 -16.13 30.07 19.32
C LYS A 124 -16.96 29.13 20.24
N LYS A 125 -18.24 29.49 20.39
CA LYS A 125 -19.48 28.81 20.86
C LYS A 125 -19.57 28.26 22.32
N PRO A 126 -20.74 28.35 22.99
CA PRO A 126 -20.88 28.18 24.44
C PRO A 126 -20.91 26.74 24.96
N ASN A 127 -20.94 25.71 24.08
CA ASN A 127 -21.24 24.33 24.48
C ASN A 127 -20.12 23.31 24.17
N ALA A 128 -18.85 23.73 24.17
CA ALA A 128 -17.72 22.82 24.18
C ALA A 128 -16.78 23.22 25.32
N SER A 129 -16.42 22.26 26.18
CA SER A 129 -15.58 22.38 27.38
C SER A 129 -14.62 23.58 27.34
N GLN A 130 -14.95 24.59 28.15
CA GLN A 130 -14.36 25.92 28.13
C GLN A 130 -12.87 25.89 28.49
N THR A 131 -12.07 26.65 27.73
CA THR A 131 -10.62 26.83 27.93
C THR A 131 -10.30 27.89 28.98
N SER A 132 -9.26 27.61 29.78
CA SER A 132 -8.50 28.48 30.69
C SER A 132 -9.30 29.21 31.77
N ASP A 133 -9.28 28.67 32.99
CA ASP A 133 -9.64 29.38 34.22
C ASP A 133 -8.96 30.78 34.24
N PRO A 134 -9.73 31.89 34.37
CA PRO A 134 -9.19 33.25 34.43
C PRO A 134 -8.08 33.42 35.48
N ALA A 135 -8.13 32.66 36.58
CA ALA A 135 -7.10 32.67 37.62
C ALA A 135 -5.76 32.10 37.12
N VAL A 136 -5.78 30.99 36.37
CA VAL A 136 -4.59 30.36 35.76
C VAL A 136 -3.91 31.33 34.82
N LYS A 137 -4.68 32.04 33.99
CA LYS A 137 -4.14 33.00 33.03
C LYS A 137 -3.46 34.18 33.72
N LYS A 138 -4.06 34.70 34.79
CA LYS A 138 -3.52 35.83 35.55
C LYS A 138 -2.17 35.48 36.18
N ILE A 139 -2.07 34.31 36.83
CA ILE A 139 -0.83 33.84 37.45
C ILE A 139 0.22 33.52 36.37
N PHE A 140 -0.16 32.89 35.26
CA PHE A 140 0.74 32.64 34.13
C PHE A 140 1.36 33.92 33.57
N SER A 141 0.53 34.93 33.27
CA SER A 141 1.03 36.21 32.74
C SER A 141 1.93 36.93 33.75
N SER A 142 1.60 36.89 35.05
CA SER A 142 2.43 37.48 36.10
C SER A 142 3.80 36.79 36.21
N ALA A 143 3.82 35.46 36.39
CA ALA A 143 5.04 34.68 36.51
C ALA A 143 5.94 34.79 35.26
N MET A 144 5.37 34.59 34.07
CA MET A 144 6.14 34.64 32.82
C MET A 144 6.65 36.04 32.49
N SER A 145 5.94 37.11 32.89
CA SER A 145 6.44 38.48 32.68
C SER A 145 7.72 38.75 33.47
N LYS A 146 7.81 38.27 34.72
CA LYS A 146 8.98 38.40 35.59
C LYS A 146 10.16 37.56 35.07
N CYS A 147 9.92 36.31 34.69
CA CYS A 147 10.95 35.46 34.06
C CYS A 147 11.46 36.06 32.75
N THR A 148 10.57 36.59 31.90
CA THR A 148 10.94 37.25 30.65
C THR A 148 11.75 38.53 30.89
N ALA A 149 11.40 39.32 31.90
CA ALA A 149 12.19 40.49 32.29
C ALA A 149 13.60 40.10 32.74
N LEU A 150 13.73 39.04 33.54
CA LEU A 150 15.02 38.48 33.95
C LEU A 150 15.86 38.02 32.73
N TRP A 151 15.31 37.19 31.85
CA TRP A 151 16.03 36.72 30.66
C TRP A 151 16.42 37.87 29.72
N ASN A 152 15.57 38.88 29.56
CA ASN A 152 15.90 40.07 28.77
C ASN A 152 17.04 40.89 29.39
N LYS A 153 17.13 40.98 30.71
CA LYS A 153 18.23 41.67 31.41
C LYS A 153 19.55 40.93 31.24
N ILE A 154 19.54 39.60 31.41
CA ILE A 154 20.69 38.73 31.18
C ILE A 154 21.18 38.84 29.73
N SER A 155 20.27 38.79 28.76
CA SER A 155 20.63 38.83 27.34
C SER A 155 21.19 40.18 26.87
N ARG A 156 20.89 41.29 27.56
CA ARG A 156 21.24 42.65 27.14
C ARG A 156 22.42 43.26 27.90
N SER A 157 22.81 42.69 29.03
CA SER A 157 23.88 43.22 29.89
C SER A 157 24.84 42.12 30.33
N ASN A 158 26.08 42.17 29.83
CA ASN A 158 27.14 41.26 30.23
C ASN A 158 27.43 41.37 31.73
N GLN A 159 27.37 42.58 32.30
CA GLN A 159 27.58 42.77 33.74
C GLN A 159 26.54 42.00 34.56
N VAL A 160 25.26 42.10 34.21
CA VAL A 160 24.18 41.37 34.91
C VAL A 160 24.32 39.85 34.70
N ALA A 161 24.75 39.42 33.52
CA ALA A 161 25.01 38.01 33.24
C ALA A 161 26.17 37.43 34.09
N GLU A 162 27.25 38.20 34.30
CA GLU A 162 28.37 37.82 35.18
C GLU A 162 27.98 37.84 36.66
N GLU A 163 27.21 38.84 37.09
CA GLU A 163 26.69 38.88 38.47
C GLU A 163 25.79 37.68 38.77
N ILE A 164 24.93 37.29 37.83
CA ILE A 164 24.10 36.08 37.95
C ILE A 164 24.96 34.83 37.90
N TYR A 165 25.98 34.77 37.03
CA TYR A 165 26.94 33.67 37.05
C TYR A 165 27.60 33.50 38.42
N GLY A 166 27.95 34.60 39.09
CA GLY A 166 28.46 34.59 40.47
C GLY A 166 27.49 34.00 41.49
N VAL A 167 26.18 34.22 41.32
CA VAL A 167 25.14 33.71 42.22
C VAL A 167 24.86 32.22 42.01
N ILE A 168 24.78 31.74 40.77
CA ILE A 168 24.37 30.33 40.49
C ILE A 168 25.50 29.42 40.00
N GLY A 169 26.67 29.95 39.67
CA GLY A 169 27.84 29.21 39.19
C GLY A 169 27.72 28.72 37.73
N LYS A 170 26.75 29.23 36.96
CA LYS A 170 26.50 28.84 35.57
C LYS A 170 25.77 29.95 34.82
N HIS A 171 25.95 30.07 33.51
CA HIS A 171 25.12 30.98 32.72
C HIS A 171 23.70 30.43 32.54
N LEU A 172 22.69 31.24 32.84
CA LEU A 172 21.30 30.93 32.52
C LEU A 172 21.09 30.99 31.00
N LYS A 173 20.43 29.97 30.45
CA LYS A 173 19.95 30.03 29.07
C LYS A 173 18.81 31.04 28.97
N THR A 174 18.78 31.79 27.88
CA THR A 174 17.68 32.68 27.53
C THR A 174 16.79 32.00 26.49
N PRO A 175 15.45 32.17 26.58
CA PRO A 175 14.54 31.55 25.62
C PRO A 175 14.81 32.05 24.20
N CYS A 176 15.02 31.13 23.27
CA CYS A 176 15.13 31.41 21.84
C CYS A 176 13.76 31.26 21.18
N PRO A 177 13.19 32.34 20.58
CA PRO A 177 11.84 32.29 20.00
C PRO A 177 11.67 31.27 18.88
N THR A 178 12.75 30.94 18.17
CA THR A 178 12.74 29.98 17.05
C THR A 178 12.94 28.53 17.51
N ARG A 179 13.32 28.31 18.78
CA ARG A 179 13.48 26.97 19.37
C ARG A 179 12.30 26.68 20.31
N TRP A 180 11.43 25.78 19.88
CA TRP A 180 10.09 25.61 20.43
C TRP A 180 10.03 25.12 21.89
N ASN A 181 10.96 24.26 22.31
CA ASN A 181 11.09 23.82 23.71
C ASN A 181 11.94 24.77 24.57
N SER A 182 12.49 25.85 24.01
CA SER A 182 13.45 26.70 24.72
C SER A 182 12.85 27.37 25.95
N LEU A 183 11.57 27.77 25.91
CA LEU A 183 10.88 28.31 27.08
C LEU A 183 10.75 27.28 28.21
N PHE A 184 10.45 26.02 27.85
CA PHE A 184 10.40 24.91 28.80
C PHE A 184 11.78 24.65 29.41
N ASP A 185 12.82 24.52 28.59
CA ASP A 185 14.20 24.27 29.03
C ASP A 185 14.70 25.37 29.98
N CYS A 186 14.46 26.63 29.63
CA CYS A 186 14.90 27.78 30.44
C CYS A 186 14.11 27.85 31.76
N SER A 187 12.80 27.56 31.73
CA SER A 187 11.97 27.52 32.94
C SER A 187 12.39 26.38 33.88
N GLN A 188 12.70 25.21 33.32
CA GLN A 188 13.19 24.05 34.07
C GLN A 188 14.57 24.35 34.69
N GLN A 189 15.48 24.98 33.94
CA GLN A 189 16.79 25.40 34.46
C GLN A 189 16.64 26.43 35.58
N LEU A 190 15.75 27.41 35.44
CA LEU A 190 15.52 28.42 36.48
C LEU A 190 15.02 27.76 37.78
N LEU A 191 14.08 26.81 37.69
CA LEU A 191 13.54 26.10 38.86
C LEU A 191 14.55 25.21 39.61
N GLN A 192 15.74 24.95 39.06
CA GLN A 192 16.82 24.27 39.79
C GLN A 192 17.47 25.15 40.86
N HIS A 193 17.24 26.46 40.81
CA HIS A 193 17.88 27.45 41.67
C HIS A 193 16.87 28.21 42.54
N THR A 194 15.72 27.59 42.90
CA THR A 194 14.66 28.27 43.67
C THR A 194 15.13 28.86 45.00
N GLU A 195 16.15 28.26 45.63
CA GLU A 195 16.73 28.75 46.90
C GLU A 195 17.46 30.09 46.74
N ARG A 196 17.86 30.45 45.52
CA ARG A 196 18.62 31.67 45.21
C ARG A 196 17.79 32.70 44.45
N PHE A 197 16.46 32.56 44.39
CA PHE A 197 15.61 33.46 43.61
C PHE A 197 15.64 34.90 44.11
N GLU A 198 15.62 35.12 45.42
CA GLU A 198 15.70 36.47 46.00
C GLU A 198 16.96 37.21 45.53
N GLU A 199 18.13 36.59 45.73
CA GLU A 199 19.42 37.14 45.31
C GLU A 199 19.51 37.33 43.79
N LEU A 200 19.01 36.36 43.01
CA LEU A 200 19.07 36.37 41.56
C LEU A 200 18.23 37.48 40.93
N PHE A 201 16.98 37.64 41.39
CA PHE A 201 16.07 38.68 40.88
C PHE A 201 16.48 40.08 41.35
N GLU A 202 17.02 40.19 42.57
CA GLU A 202 17.59 41.44 43.09
C GLU A 202 18.77 41.91 42.23
N LYS A 203 19.76 41.03 41.96
CA LYS A 203 20.90 41.33 41.09
C LYS A 203 20.50 41.69 39.65
N ALA A 204 19.43 41.07 39.14
CA ALA A 204 18.90 41.41 37.83
C ALA A 204 18.13 42.75 37.79
N GLY A 205 17.75 43.31 38.95
CA GLY A 205 16.88 44.48 39.05
C GLY A 205 15.46 44.21 38.56
N VAL A 206 14.92 43.02 38.82
CA VAL A 206 13.60 42.56 38.37
C VAL A 206 12.77 42.13 39.59
N PRO A 207 11.44 42.39 39.63
CA PRO A 207 10.61 41.92 40.74
C PRO A 207 10.68 40.41 40.93
N ASN A 208 10.89 39.96 42.17
CA ASN A 208 10.98 38.54 42.50
C ASN A 208 9.65 37.81 42.27
N LEU A 209 9.72 36.49 42.07
CA LEU A 209 8.58 35.60 41.97
C LEU A 209 7.96 35.36 43.35
N LEU A 210 6.63 35.47 43.44
CA LEU A 210 5.86 35.09 44.61
C LEU A 210 5.81 33.56 44.74
N GLN A 211 5.58 33.05 45.96
CA GLN A 211 5.52 31.61 46.20
C GLN A 211 4.49 30.89 45.30
N ASP A 212 3.30 31.48 45.13
CA ASP A 212 2.27 30.98 44.21
C ASP A 212 2.73 30.98 42.74
N GLU A 213 3.58 31.92 42.32
CA GLU A 213 4.13 31.98 40.96
C GLU A 213 5.22 30.92 40.74
N VAL A 214 6.04 30.66 41.77
CA VAL A 214 7.05 29.60 41.74
C VAL A 214 6.38 28.22 41.68
N GLU A 215 5.36 27.98 42.50
CA GLU A 215 4.58 26.74 42.48
C GLU A 215 3.88 26.55 41.13
N PHE A 216 3.31 27.63 40.59
CA PHE A 216 2.72 27.62 39.26
C PHE A 216 3.74 27.28 38.15
N LEU A 217 4.96 27.82 38.21
CA LEU A 217 6.01 27.47 37.26
C LEU A 217 6.41 25.99 37.34
N ARG A 218 6.44 25.40 38.54
CA ARG A 218 6.65 23.95 38.69
C ARG A 218 5.52 23.16 38.01
N HIS A 219 4.27 23.58 38.21
CA HIS A 219 3.12 22.95 37.55
C HIS A 219 3.17 23.09 36.03
N TYR A 220 3.60 24.25 35.52
CA TYR A 220 3.82 24.48 34.10
C TYR A 220 4.85 23.51 33.51
N VAL A 221 6.02 23.37 34.14
CA VAL A 221 7.05 22.42 33.67
C VAL A 221 6.52 20.99 33.69
N THR A 222 5.85 20.55 34.76
CA THR A 222 5.25 19.20 34.80
C THR A 222 4.25 18.95 33.67
N CYS A 223 3.38 19.92 33.36
CA CYS A 223 2.37 19.74 32.30
C CYS A 223 2.96 19.79 30.88
N MET A 224 4.04 20.56 30.68
CA MET A 224 4.66 20.78 29.37
C MET A 224 5.70 19.73 29.00
N GLU A 225 6.25 19.01 29.98
CA GLU A 225 7.29 18.00 29.80
C GLU A 225 6.93 16.92 28.74
N PRO A 226 5.71 16.32 28.72
CA PRO A 226 5.35 15.35 27.69
C PRO A 226 5.37 15.92 26.26
N ILE A 227 5.06 17.20 26.11
CA ILE A 227 5.04 17.91 24.83
C ILE A 227 6.47 18.29 24.41
N ALA A 228 7.29 18.74 25.36
CA ALA A 228 8.70 19.07 25.10
C ALA A 228 9.49 17.85 24.62
N ILE A 229 9.35 16.70 25.31
CA ILE A 229 9.98 15.43 24.90
C ILE A 229 9.52 15.00 23.51
N ALA A 230 8.24 15.14 23.21
CA ALA A 230 7.71 14.81 21.89
C ALA A 230 8.25 15.75 20.81
N LEU A 231 8.35 17.06 21.08
CA LEU A 231 8.96 18.02 20.15
C LEU A 231 10.43 17.70 19.88
N ASP A 232 11.21 17.39 20.90
CA ASP A 232 12.63 17.01 20.74
C ASP A 232 12.78 15.78 19.86
N LYS A 233 11.97 14.74 20.08
CA LYS A 233 11.98 13.54 19.25
C LYS A 233 11.56 13.81 17.81
N LEU A 234 10.52 14.63 17.60
CA LEU A 234 10.02 14.96 16.26
C LEU A 234 10.95 15.92 15.49
N GLN A 235 11.85 16.63 16.17
CA GLN A 235 12.72 17.65 15.57
C GLN A 235 14.20 17.23 15.52
N GLY A 236 14.61 16.22 16.30
CA GLY A 236 16.01 15.82 16.49
C GLY A 236 16.55 14.76 15.53
N GLU A 237 15.74 14.13 14.68
CA GLU A 237 16.19 13.03 13.81
C GLU A 237 16.27 13.43 12.33
N ASN A 238 17.49 13.40 11.78
CA ASN A 238 17.74 13.40 10.34
C ASN A 238 17.36 12.03 9.77
N GLY A 239 16.06 11.76 9.63
CA GLY A 239 15.55 10.47 9.12
C GLY A 239 14.24 9.99 9.73
N PHE A 240 13.34 10.92 10.08
CA PHE A 240 12.12 10.58 10.81
C PHE A 240 11.04 9.91 9.93
N PHE A 241 10.58 8.71 10.32
CA PHE A 241 9.52 7.95 9.63
C PHE A 241 8.15 8.14 10.29
N PHE A 242 7.05 8.11 9.51
CA PHE A 242 5.68 8.27 10.01
C PHE A 242 5.30 7.25 11.10
N GLY A 243 5.93 6.06 11.09
CA GLY A 243 5.74 5.03 12.11
C GLY A 243 6.12 5.44 13.54
N TYR A 244 6.92 6.50 13.73
CA TYR A 244 7.21 7.08 15.04
C TYR A 244 6.22 8.19 15.44
N PHE A 245 5.50 8.78 14.48
CA PHE A 245 4.64 9.95 14.73
C PHE A 245 3.42 9.61 15.58
N ALA A 246 2.65 8.58 15.20
CA ALA A 246 1.44 8.18 15.94
C ALA A 246 1.76 7.65 17.35
N PRO A 247 2.77 6.76 17.55
CA PRO A 247 3.16 6.33 18.89
C PRO A 247 3.60 7.47 19.80
N ILE A 248 4.33 8.47 19.28
CA ILE A 248 4.72 9.65 20.06
C ILE A 248 3.49 10.44 20.52
N LEU A 249 2.52 10.70 19.62
CA LEU A 249 1.30 11.43 19.99
C LEU A 249 0.45 10.66 21.02
N LEU A 250 0.34 9.34 20.89
CA LEU A 250 -0.37 8.48 21.84
C LEU A 250 0.33 8.47 23.21
N ALA A 251 1.66 8.34 23.23
CA ALA A 251 2.43 8.41 24.46
C ALA A 251 2.29 9.78 25.14
N THR A 252 2.33 10.89 24.38
CA THR A 252 2.10 12.23 24.91
C THR A 252 0.71 12.36 25.51
N LYS A 253 -0.34 11.88 24.82
CA LYS A 253 -1.72 11.88 25.35
C LYS A 253 -1.83 11.06 26.64
N SER A 254 -1.30 9.83 26.65
CA SER A 254 -1.33 8.95 27.82
C SER A 254 -0.60 9.58 29.01
N LYS A 255 0.54 10.24 28.80
CA LYS A 255 1.25 10.97 29.87
C LYS A 255 0.46 12.17 30.39
N LEU A 256 -0.26 12.90 29.53
CA LEU A 256 -1.17 13.96 29.98
C LEU A 256 -2.34 13.38 30.79
N GLU A 257 -2.88 12.22 30.42
CA GLU A 257 -3.92 11.51 31.18
C GLU A 257 -3.42 11.04 32.55
N ASP A 258 -2.19 10.54 32.64
CA ASP A 258 -1.54 10.22 33.91
C ASP A 258 -1.43 11.47 34.81
N ILE A 259 -1.01 12.61 34.24
CA ILE A 259 -0.93 13.89 34.98
C ILE A 259 -2.32 14.33 35.46
N ILE A 260 -3.38 14.15 34.65
CA ILE A 260 -4.76 14.46 35.03
C ILE A 260 -5.23 13.55 36.18
N LYS A 261 -4.91 12.25 36.11
CA LYS A 261 -5.34 11.23 37.06
C LYS A 261 -4.63 11.35 38.41
N TYR A 262 -3.31 11.52 38.39
CA TYR A 262 -2.46 11.50 39.59
C TYR A 262 -2.09 12.91 40.10
N GLY A 263 -2.23 13.94 39.26
CA GLY A 263 -1.89 15.34 39.61
C GLY A 263 -3.03 16.14 40.25
N GLY A 264 -4.20 15.53 40.49
CA GLY A 264 -5.43 16.21 40.92
C GLY A 264 -5.39 16.93 42.27
N ALA A 265 -4.42 16.64 43.14
CA ALA A 265 -4.25 17.32 44.42
C ALA A 265 -3.55 18.70 44.32
N ARG A 266 -2.91 19.00 43.18
CA ARG A 266 -2.14 20.22 42.98
C ARG A 266 -2.95 21.30 42.28
N LYS A 267 -2.90 22.52 42.81
CA LYS A 267 -3.62 23.69 42.29
C LYS A 267 -3.28 23.91 40.80
N HIS A 268 -4.28 24.01 39.94
CA HIS A 268 -4.17 24.27 38.48
C HIS A 268 -3.57 23.17 37.57
N VAL A 269 -2.87 22.15 38.10
CA VAL A 269 -2.25 21.08 37.29
C VAL A 269 -3.26 20.36 36.42
N LYS A 270 -4.37 19.90 37.02
CA LYS A 270 -5.44 19.20 36.31
C LYS A 270 -6.02 20.04 35.17
N THR A 271 -6.38 21.28 35.47
CA THR A 271 -6.94 22.23 34.49
C THR A 271 -5.99 22.51 33.33
N MET A 272 -4.69 22.62 33.60
CA MET A 272 -3.66 22.83 32.57
C MET A 272 -3.47 21.61 31.68
N ALA A 273 -3.35 20.42 32.29
CA ALA A 273 -3.20 19.17 31.56
C ALA A 273 -4.44 18.82 30.73
N ASP A 274 -5.65 19.06 31.25
CA ASP A 274 -6.91 18.91 30.52
C ASP A 274 -6.97 19.86 29.30
N CYS A 275 -6.53 21.12 29.47
CA CYS A 275 -6.46 22.08 28.37
C CYS A 275 -5.49 21.60 27.28
N LEU A 276 -4.27 21.19 27.66
CA LEU A 276 -3.27 20.69 26.71
C LEU A 276 -3.75 19.43 25.99
N LYS A 277 -4.34 18.48 26.70
CA LYS A 277 -4.94 17.27 26.11
C LYS A 277 -6.03 17.62 25.11
N ALA A 278 -6.98 18.48 25.47
CA ALA A 278 -8.08 18.87 24.58
C ALA A 278 -7.57 19.58 23.31
N ARG A 279 -6.51 20.39 23.42
CA ARG A 279 -5.88 21.07 22.27
C ARG A 279 -5.10 20.10 21.39
N LEU A 280 -4.37 19.17 22.00
CA LEU A 280 -3.68 18.07 21.32
C LEU A 280 -4.70 17.23 20.53
N GLU A 281 -5.79 16.81 21.17
CA GLU A 281 -6.87 16.05 20.54
C GLU A 281 -7.55 16.83 19.41
N LYS A 282 -7.75 18.14 19.58
CA LYS A 282 -8.32 18.99 18.54
C LYS A 282 -7.43 19.08 17.30
N ARG A 283 -6.12 19.30 17.47
CA ARG A 283 -5.18 19.45 16.35
C ARG A 283 -4.87 18.14 15.65
N PHE A 284 -4.88 17.03 16.39
CA PHE A 284 -4.59 15.69 15.88
C PHE A 284 -5.82 14.78 15.92
N LYS A 285 -7.02 15.33 15.72
CA LYS A 285 -8.30 14.59 15.77
C LYS A 285 -8.27 13.35 14.89
N ASN A 286 -7.65 13.45 13.71
CA ASN A 286 -7.55 12.37 12.73
C ASN A 286 -6.64 11.21 13.20
N VAL A 287 -5.74 11.47 14.16
CA VAL A 287 -4.88 10.44 14.76
C VAL A 287 -5.61 9.81 15.94
N PHE A 288 -6.21 10.62 16.83
CA PHE A 288 -6.86 10.09 18.05
C PHE A 288 -8.26 9.52 17.84
N CYS A 289 -8.87 9.68 16.66
CA CYS A 289 -10.09 8.98 16.30
C CYS A 289 -9.84 7.53 15.84
N MET A 290 -8.58 7.11 15.74
CA MET A 290 -8.20 5.73 15.43
C MET A 290 -8.28 4.92 16.73
N ASP A 291 -8.96 3.76 16.68
CA ASP A 291 -9.18 2.91 17.85
C ASP A 291 -7.98 2.01 18.14
N PHE A 292 -6.88 2.61 18.59
CA PHE A 292 -5.68 1.87 19.00
C PHE A 292 -5.88 0.99 20.24
N GLY A 293 -7.03 1.08 20.92
CA GLY A 293 -7.33 0.34 22.15
C GLY A 293 -7.71 -1.12 21.92
N SER A 294 -8.11 -1.47 20.70
CA SER A 294 -8.75 -2.76 20.41
C SER A 294 -7.88 -3.72 19.58
N SER A 295 -6.88 -3.23 18.84
CA SER A 295 -6.00 -4.10 18.04
C SER A 295 -4.53 -3.67 18.12
N SER A 296 -3.69 -4.54 18.68
CA SER A 296 -2.22 -4.42 18.68
C SER A 296 -1.63 -4.42 17.26
N PHE A 297 -2.39 -4.87 16.27
CA PHE A 297 -2.03 -4.92 14.84
C PHE A 297 -2.01 -3.54 14.15
N GLU A 298 -2.84 -2.59 14.54
CA GLU A 298 -2.85 -1.23 13.94
C GLU A 298 -1.61 -0.43 14.29
N LEU A 299 -1.16 -0.57 15.54
CA LEU A 299 0.08 0.05 16.00
C LEU A 299 1.30 -0.66 15.37
N LEU A 300 1.26 -1.99 15.26
CA LEU A 300 2.29 -2.76 14.56
C LEU A 300 2.39 -2.34 13.09
N SER A 301 1.27 -2.27 12.37
CA SER A 301 1.26 -1.92 10.93
C SER A 301 1.65 -0.47 10.66
N ALA A 302 1.42 0.46 11.58
CA ALA A 302 1.97 1.82 11.52
C ALA A 302 3.50 1.84 11.65
N VAL A 303 4.07 0.95 12.47
CA VAL A 303 5.52 0.88 12.75
C VAL A 303 6.27 0.01 11.74
N SER A 304 5.62 -1.01 11.16
CA SER A 304 6.27 -2.06 10.36
C SER A 304 6.26 -1.85 8.84
N LEU A 305 5.50 -0.89 8.30
CA LEU A 305 5.38 -0.70 6.85
C LEU A 305 6.13 0.55 6.36
N PRO A 306 7.15 0.40 5.49
CA PRO A 306 7.83 1.52 4.80
C PRO A 306 6.87 2.38 3.94
N TYR A 307 5.67 1.87 3.67
CA TYR A 307 4.68 2.40 2.74
C TYR A 307 3.65 3.36 3.36
N PHE A 308 3.95 3.99 4.50
CA PHE A 308 3.11 5.07 5.04
C PHE A 308 3.35 6.40 4.30
N LYS A 309 3.08 6.42 2.99
CA LYS A 309 3.11 7.61 2.13
C LYS A 309 1.74 8.08 1.60
N LEU A 310 0.59 7.46 1.92
CA LEU A 310 -0.71 7.90 1.37
C LEU A 310 -1.91 7.85 2.34
N SER A 311 -2.66 8.96 2.36
CA SER A 311 -4.12 9.15 2.53
C SER A 311 -4.90 8.29 3.54
N LEU A 312 -5.31 8.91 4.66
CA LEU A 312 -6.11 8.31 5.75
C LEU A 312 -7.61 8.09 5.45
N GLN A 313 -8.22 8.76 4.46
CA GLN A 313 -9.62 8.47 4.09
C GLN A 313 -9.74 7.19 3.26
N SER A 314 -8.72 6.90 2.46
CA SER A 314 -8.55 5.60 1.81
C SER A 314 -8.37 4.51 2.85
N PHE A 315 -7.73 4.80 3.99
CA PHE A 315 -7.55 3.82 5.08
C PHE A 315 -8.86 3.42 5.77
N SER A 316 -9.81 4.31 6.03
CA SER A 316 -11.10 3.89 6.65
C SER A 316 -11.98 3.09 5.67
N ARG A 317 -11.99 3.43 4.37
CA ARG A 317 -12.60 2.57 3.33
C ARG A 317 -11.80 1.29 3.09
N MET A 318 -10.48 1.33 3.23
CA MET A 318 -9.58 0.18 3.10
C MET A 318 -9.62 -0.73 4.31
N VAL A 319 -9.83 -0.25 5.52
CA VAL A 319 -10.00 -1.04 6.74
C VAL A 319 -11.38 -1.67 6.75
N ASN A 320 -12.42 -0.93 6.35
CA ASN A 320 -13.75 -1.50 6.15
C ASN A 320 -13.80 -2.49 4.97
N SER A 321 -12.91 -2.39 3.97
CA SER A 321 -12.76 -3.40 2.90
C SER A 321 -11.66 -4.44 3.15
N LYS A 322 -10.74 -4.24 4.11
CA LYS A 322 -9.64 -5.17 4.45
C LYS A 322 -10.18 -6.44 5.09
N LEU A 323 -11.41 -6.41 5.58
CA LEU A 323 -12.07 -7.56 6.19
C LEU A 323 -12.86 -8.42 5.18
N GLU A 324 -13.09 -7.95 3.95
CA GLU A 324 -14.03 -8.61 3.01
C GLU A 324 -13.66 -8.50 1.51
N THR A 325 -12.43 -8.11 1.13
CA THR A 325 -12.08 -8.15 -0.31
C THR A 325 -11.89 -9.61 -0.74
N GLU A 326 -12.94 -10.19 -1.30
CA GLU A 326 -12.88 -11.51 -1.92
C GLU A 326 -12.15 -11.43 -3.26
N PHE A 327 -11.27 -12.40 -3.51
CA PHE A 327 -10.59 -12.55 -4.79
C PHE A 327 -11.24 -13.68 -5.57
N VAL A 328 -11.36 -13.51 -6.87
CA VAL A 328 -12.02 -14.47 -7.74
C VAL A 328 -11.13 -14.81 -8.92
N ILE A 329 -11.21 -16.06 -9.36
CA ILE A 329 -10.71 -16.47 -10.67
C ILE A 329 -11.71 -15.92 -11.70
N SER A 330 -11.29 -14.89 -12.42
CA SER A 330 -12.15 -14.18 -13.37
C SER A 330 -11.94 -14.65 -14.81
N GLY A 331 -10.77 -15.19 -15.15
CA GLY A 331 -10.48 -15.70 -16.50
C GLY A 331 -9.61 -16.94 -16.45
N ILE A 332 -9.82 -17.85 -17.41
CA ILE A 332 -9.04 -19.08 -17.54
C ILE A 332 -8.67 -19.33 -19.00
N SER A 333 -7.50 -19.91 -19.22
CA SER A 333 -7.09 -20.44 -20.52
C SER A 333 -6.08 -21.57 -20.31
N GLY A 334 -5.94 -22.42 -21.33
CA GLY A 334 -4.95 -23.48 -21.26
C GLY A 334 -4.88 -24.33 -22.52
N ARG A 335 -3.82 -25.14 -22.60
CA ARG A 335 -3.57 -26.18 -23.59
C ARG A 335 -3.28 -27.47 -22.84
N PHE A 336 -3.90 -28.55 -23.27
CA PHE A 336 -3.83 -29.85 -22.62
C PHE A 336 -3.65 -30.95 -23.67
N PRO A 337 -3.24 -32.17 -23.26
CA PRO A 337 -3.12 -33.27 -24.20
C PRO A 337 -4.43 -33.54 -24.94
N LYS A 338 -4.37 -33.52 -26.28
CA LYS A 338 -5.52 -33.64 -27.21
C LYS A 338 -6.60 -32.56 -27.08
N ALA A 339 -6.31 -31.43 -26.44
CA ALA A 339 -7.26 -30.35 -26.27
C ALA A 339 -6.61 -28.97 -26.47
N SER A 340 -7.09 -28.26 -27.48
CA SER A 340 -6.53 -26.96 -27.91
C SER A 340 -6.96 -25.79 -27.02
N ASN A 341 -7.93 -25.99 -26.13
CA ASN A 341 -8.43 -24.97 -25.21
C ASN A 341 -9.19 -25.62 -24.05
N VAL A 342 -9.61 -24.82 -23.06
CA VAL A 342 -10.35 -25.28 -21.87
C VAL A 342 -11.71 -25.93 -22.19
N VAL A 343 -12.37 -25.54 -23.29
CA VAL A 343 -13.66 -26.10 -23.69
C VAL A 343 -13.48 -27.48 -24.30
N ASP A 344 -12.50 -27.65 -25.17
CA ASP A 344 -12.11 -28.95 -25.73
C ASP A 344 -11.71 -29.90 -24.61
N PHE A 345 -10.94 -29.39 -23.63
CA PHE A 345 -10.49 -30.18 -22.49
C PHE A 345 -11.66 -30.67 -21.65
N TRP A 346 -12.62 -29.79 -21.35
CA TRP A 346 -13.87 -30.18 -20.68
C TRP A 346 -14.62 -31.27 -21.45
N ASN A 347 -14.78 -31.13 -22.77
CA ASN A 347 -15.44 -32.12 -23.61
C ASN A 347 -14.71 -33.48 -23.58
N SER A 348 -13.38 -33.48 -23.64
CA SER A 348 -12.56 -34.70 -23.52
C SER A 348 -12.74 -35.37 -22.16
N LEU A 349 -12.77 -34.62 -21.06
CA LEU A 349 -13.02 -35.17 -19.72
C LEU A 349 -14.43 -35.80 -19.62
N GLN A 350 -15.46 -35.11 -20.12
CA GLN A 350 -16.83 -35.63 -20.12
C GLN A 350 -16.96 -36.94 -20.93
N GLN A 351 -16.24 -37.03 -22.05
CA GLN A 351 -16.22 -38.21 -22.91
C GLN A 351 -15.28 -39.31 -22.40
N LYS A 352 -14.58 -39.08 -21.28
CA LYS A 352 -13.55 -39.98 -20.73
C LYS A 352 -12.48 -40.31 -21.76
N GLN A 353 -12.13 -39.34 -22.60
CA GLN A 353 -11.08 -39.49 -23.59
C GLN A 353 -9.73 -39.55 -22.89
N ASP A 354 -8.94 -40.58 -23.21
CA ASP A 354 -7.58 -40.70 -22.71
C ASP A 354 -6.66 -39.72 -23.46
N GLY A 355 -6.15 -38.72 -22.76
CA GLY A 355 -5.21 -37.72 -23.28
C GLY A 355 -3.79 -38.26 -23.45
N ILE A 356 -3.49 -39.42 -22.84
CA ILE A 356 -2.18 -40.06 -22.90
C ILE A 356 -2.06 -40.87 -24.20
N THR A 357 -1.08 -40.51 -25.03
CA THR A 357 -0.77 -41.20 -26.29
C THR A 357 0.32 -42.25 -26.11
N ALA A 358 0.36 -43.24 -27.01
CA ALA A 358 1.47 -44.19 -27.09
C ALA A 358 2.60 -43.56 -27.91
N ASP A 359 3.79 -43.50 -27.32
CA ASP A 359 4.98 -42.86 -27.86
C ASP A 359 6.16 -43.85 -27.84
N GLN A 360 7.20 -43.60 -28.65
CA GLN A 360 8.36 -44.48 -28.69
C GLN A 360 9.24 -44.37 -27.44
N VAL A 361 9.37 -43.17 -26.85
CA VAL A 361 10.10 -42.90 -25.61
C VAL A 361 9.58 -41.58 -24.99
N PRO A 362 9.16 -41.54 -23.71
CA PRO A 362 8.70 -42.69 -22.91
C PRO A 362 7.52 -43.40 -23.58
N PHE A 363 7.22 -44.65 -23.19
CA PHE A 363 6.26 -45.51 -23.90
C PHE A 363 4.85 -44.89 -24.05
N ARG A 364 4.47 -44.03 -23.09
CA ARG A 364 3.25 -43.21 -23.17
C ARG A 364 3.49 -41.85 -22.52
N SER A 365 2.89 -40.80 -23.08
CA SER A 365 2.90 -39.45 -22.49
C SER A 365 1.69 -38.62 -22.93
N GLY A 366 1.34 -37.60 -22.14
CA GLY A 366 0.37 -36.59 -22.56
C GLY A 366 1.09 -35.48 -23.33
N LYS A 367 0.76 -35.26 -24.61
CA LYS A 367 1.44 -34.26 -25.44
C LYS A 367 0.49 -33.20 -25.96
N LEU A 368 0.98 -31.97 -26.04
CA LEU A 368 0.27 -30.90 -26.70
C LEU A 368 0.32 -31.07 -28.21
N ASP A 369 -0.77 -30.74 -28.87
CA ASP A 369 -0.82 -30.67 -30.33
C ASP A 369 -0.17 -29.36 -30.81
N GLU A 370 0.49 -29.42 -31.97
CA GLU A 370 0.93 -28.22 -32.72
C GLU A 370 1.81 -27.21 -31.95
N VAL A 371 2.73 -27.69 -31.09
CA VAL A 371 3.64 -26.86 -30.24
C VAL A 371 4.51 -25.83 -30.95
N ASN A 372 4.58 -25.86 -32.28
CA ASN A 372 5.39 -24.93 -33.09
C ASN A 372 4.61 -23.70 -33.58
N LYS A 373 3.29 -23.63 -33.36
CA LYS A 373 2.46 -22.50 -33.79
C LYS A 373 2.57 -21.32 -32.82
N PHE A 374 2.60 -20.11 -33.36
CA PHE A 374 2.57 -18.86 -32.60
C PHE A 374 2.16 -17.70 -33.52
N ASP A 375 1.20 -16.88 -33.10
CA ASP A 375 0.80 -15.67 -33.83
C ASP A 375 1.75 -14.50 -33.52
N ALA A 376 2.91 -14.47 -34.19
CA ALA A 376 3.96 -13.49 -33.93
C ALA A 376 3.54 -12.06 -34.30
N ASP A 377 2.79 -11.89 -35.39
CA ASP A 377 2.33 -10.61 -35.88
C ASP A 377 1.38 -9.94 -34.86
N PHE A 378 0.51 -10.71 -34.21
CA PHE A 378 -0.37 -10.20 -33.15
C PHE A 378 0.39 -9.57 -31.97
N PHE A 379 1.57 -10.10 -31.64
CA PHE A 379 2.39 -9.62 -30.52
C PHE A 379 3.48 -8.62 -30.94
N ASP A 380 3.46 -8.15 -32.20
CA ASP A 380 4.50 -7.28 -32.78
C ASP A 380 5.92 -7.89 -32.71
N ILE A 381 6.03 -9.21 -32.87
CA ILE A 381 7.30 -9.96 -32.81
C ILE A 381 7.72 -10.35 -34.23
N GLY A 382 8.92 -9.96 -34.64
CA GLY A 382 9.46 -10.30 -35.96
C GLY A 382 9.68 -11.81 -36.13
N THR A 383 9.56 -12.32 -37.36
CA THR A 383 9.64 -13.77 -37.65
C THR A 383 10.93 -14.42 -37.14
N GLU A 384 12.09 -13.79 -37.34
CA GLU A 384 13.38 -14.30 -36.86
C GLU A 384 13.44 -14.37 -35.32
N GLU A 385 12.87 -13.36 -34.63
CA GLU A 385 12.77 -13.41 -33.17
C GLU A 385 11.83 -14.53 -32.74
N ALA A 386 10.64 -14.62 -33.35
CA ALA A 386 9.63 -15.63 -33.05
C ALA A 386 10.18 -17.07 -33.16
N GLU A 387 10.99 -17.36 -34.19
CA GLU A 387 11.64 -18.67 -34.35
C GLU A 387 12.62 -18.99 -33.23
N SER A 388 13.28 -17.99 -32.67
CA SER A 388 14.22 -18.11 -31.56
C SER A 388 13.58 -18.09 -30.17
N LEU A 389 12.30 -17.71 -30.06
CA LEU A 389 11.60 -17.65 -28.78
C LEU A 389 11.45 -19.03 -28.17
N ASP A 390 11.60 -19.08 -26.84
CA ASP A 390 11.23 -20.24 -26.05
C ASP A 390 9.76 -20.61 -26.33
N ILE A 391 9.51 -21.88 -26.67
CA ILE A 391 8.17 -22.40 -26.96
C ILE A 391 7.22 -22.15 -25.78
N ARG A 392 7.72 -22.26 -24.54
CA ARG A 392 6.94 -21.97 -23.33
C ARG A 392 6.44 -20.53 -23.35
N LEU A 393 7.29 -19.57 -23.72
CA LEU A 393 6.91 -18.17 -23.80
C LEU A 393 5.83 -17.94 -24.87
N ARG A 394 5.92 -18.58 -26.03
CA ARG A 394 4.93 -18.47 -27.11
C ARG A 394 3.52 -18.81 -26.60
N PHE A 395 3.40 -19.96 -25.92
CA PHE A 395 2.15 -20.36 -25.27
C PHE A 395 1.71 -19.35 -24.20
N MET A 396 2.62 -18.88 -23.35
CA MET A 396 2.26 -17.93 -22.29
C MET A 396 1.71 -16.61 -22.84
N LEU A 397 2.24 -16.10 -23.94
CA LEU A 397 1.74 -14.86 -24.54
C LEU A 397 0.31 -15.04 -25.03
N GLU A 398 0.02 -16.10 -25.79
CA GLU A 398 -1.34 -16.39 -26.27
C GLU A 398 -2.31 -16.65 -25.10
N LEU A 399 -1.91 -17.50 -24.15
CA LEU A 399 -2.78 -17.89 -23.04
C LEU A 399 -3.08 -16.75 -22.08
N VAL A 400 -2.12 -15.86 -21.81
CA VAL A 400 -2.38 -14.65 -21.01
C VAL A 400 -3.39 -13.75 -21.72
N HIS A 401 -3.25 -13.55 -23.02
CA HIS A 401 -4.23 -12.79 -23.79
C HIS A 401 -5.62 -13.43 -23.72
N GLU A 402 -5.72 -14.74 -23.95
CA GLU A 402 -6.98 -15.49 -23.88
C GLU A 402 -7.64 -15.41 -22.50
N ALA A 403 -6.88 -15.58 -21.40
CA ALA A 403 -7.42 -15.51 -20.05
C ALA A 403 -7.94 -14.11 -19.69
N VAL A 404 -7.24 -13.06 -20.13
CA VAL A 404 -7.67 -11.66 -19.93
C VAL A 404 -8.95 -11.36 -20.72
N VAL A 405 -9.05 -11.84 -21.96
CA VAL A 405 -10.26 -11.71 -22.78
C VAL A 405 -11.42 -12.52 -22.19
N ASP A 406 -11.17 -13.75 -21.71
CA ASP A 406 -12.18 -14.59 -21.05
C ASP A 406 -12.73 -13.92 -19.77
N ALA A 407 -11.87 -13.21 -19.04
CA ALA A 407 -12.26 -12.36 -17.91
C ALA A 407 -13.11 -11.14 -18.31
N GLY A 408 -13.31 -10.88 -19.60
CA GLY A 408 -14.01 -9.71 -20.13
C GLY A 408 -13.21 -8.42 -19.99
N VAL A 409 -11.91 -8.50 -19.71
CA VAL A 409 -11.01 -7.34 -19.57
C VAL A 409 -10.46 -6.99 -20.94
N SER A 410 -10.45 -5.69 -21.27
CA SER A 410 -9.86 -5.23 -22.53
C SER A 410 -8.33 -5.23 -22.40
N PRO A 411 -7.58 -5.81 -23.36
CA PRO A 411 -6.11 -5.76 -23.36
C PRO A 411 -5.55 -4.33 -23.28
N THR A 412 -6.27 -3.34 -23.81
CA THR A 412 -5.86 -1.92 -23.73
C THR A 412 -5.92 -1.35 -22.32
N VAL A 413 -6.88 -1.78 -21.50
CA VAL A 413 -7.04 -1.37 -20.10
C VAL A 413 -6.10 -2.17 -19.19
N PHE A 414 -5.72 -3.37 -19.63
CA PHE A 414 -4.78 -4.25 -18.94
C PHE A 414 -3.33 -3.73 -18.98
N ARG A 415 -2.98 -2.90 -19.97
CA ARG A 415 -1.63 -2.34 -20.09
C ARG A 415 -1.38 -1.23 -19.06
N GLY A 416 -0.23 -1.29 -18.39
CA GLY A 416 0.18 -0.29 -17.40
C GLY A 416 -0.44 -0.47 -16.01
N THR A 417 -1.27 -1.49 -15.81
CA THR A 417 -1.86 -1.82 -14.51
C THR A 417 -0.82 -2.37 -13.56
N ASN A 418 -1.14 -2.33 -12.26
CA ASN A 418 -0.33 -2.95 -11.22
C ASN A 418 -0.73 -4.44 -11.07
N THR A 419 -0.73 -5.17 -12.19
CA THR A 419 -0.98 -6.61 -12.25
C THR A 419 0.34 -7.37 -12.08
N GLY A 420 0.36 -8.34 -11.17
CA GLY A 420 1.52 -9.22 -10.98
C GLY A 420 1.48 -10.46 -11.90
N VAL A 421 2.64 -11.01 -12.22
CA VAL A 421 2.80 -12.26 -12.98
C VAL A 421 3.53 -13.28 -12.11
N PHE A 422 2.89 -14.41 -11.87
CA PHE A 422 3.40 -15.51 -11.05
C PHE A 422 3.35 -16.79 -11.89
N LEU A 423 4.52 -17.32 -12.24
CA LEU A 423 4.66 -18.45 -13.15
C LEU A 423 5.25 -19.66 -12.41
N GLY A 424 4.70 -20.84 -12.61
CA GLY A 424 5.35 -22.12 -12.31
C GLY A 424 6.00 -22.67 -13.58
N ALA A 425 7.32 -22.84 -13.56
CA ALA A 425 8.07 -23.38 -14.69
C ALA A 425 9.38 -23.99 -14.20
N SER A 426 9.87 -25.02 -14.88
CA SER A 426 11.16 -25.65 -14.58
C SER A 426 12.13 -25.54 -15.76
N GLY A 427 13.44 -25.54 -15.49
CA GLY A 427 14.49 -25.55 -16.50
C GLY A 427 15.21 -24.21 -16.68
N GLU A 428 15.94 -24.05 -17.79
CA GLU A 428 16.80 -22.89 -17.98
C GLU A 428 16.01 -21.59 -18.29
N CYS A 429 16.58 -20.46 -17.86
CA CYS A 429 16.10 -19.09 -18.14
C CYS A 429 14.65 -18.79 -17.73
N ILE A 430 14.08 -19.54 -16.78
CA ILE A 430 12.67 -19.42 -16.38
C ILE A 430 12.29 -18.06 -15.75
N SER A 431 13.24 -17.33 -15.17
CA SER A 431 13.00 -15.97 -14.65
C SER A 431 12.76 -14.96 -15.79
N SER A 432 13.35 -15.21 -16.96
CA SER A 432 13.12 -14.36 -18.14
C SER A 432 11.72 -14.53 -18.73
N LEU A 433 11.06 -15.68 -18.50
CA LEU A 433 9.70 -15.95 -18.98
C LEU A 433 8.68 -15.00 -18.35
N SER A 434 8.62 -14.95 -17.00
CA SER A 434 7.68 -14.07 -16.30
C SER A 434 7.95 -12.58 -16.58
N GLY A 435 9.22 -12.19 -16.68
CA GLY A 435 9.61 -10.83 -17.09
C GLY A 435 9.20 -10.48 -18.52
N ARG A 436 9.35 -11.39 -19.49
CA ARG A 436 8.92 -11.19 -20.88
C ARG A 436 7.39 -11.10 -21.02
N ILE A 437 6.64 -11.90 -20.25
CA ILE A 437 5.16 -11.77 -20.18
C ILE A 437 4.79 -10.35 -19.70
N SER A 438 5.34 -9.91 -18.56
CA SER A 438 5.06 -8.57 -18.04
C SER A 438 5.46 -7.47 -19.02
N SER A 439 6.59 -7.62 -19.71
CA SER A 439 7.04 -6.67 -20.73
C SER A 439 6.08 -6.61 -21.93
N ALA A 440 5.64 -7.76 -22.45
CA ALA A 440 4.75 -7.84 -23.61
C ALA A 440 3.40 -7.16 -23.34
N PHE A 441 2.84 -7.35 -22.14
CA PHE A 441 1.57 -6.74 -21.74
C PHE A 441 1.73 -5.38 -21.03
N GLY A 442 2.95 -4.89 -20.82
CA GLY A 442 3.24 -3.62 -20.16
C GLY A 442 2.82 -3.55 -18.68
N LEU A 443 2.85 -4.68 -17.98
CA LEU A 443 2.42 -4.82 -16.58
C LEU A 443 3.47 -4.23 -15.62
N LYS A 444 2.99 -3.63 -14.52
CA LYS A 444 3.84 -2.93 -13.53
C LYS A 444 3.98 -3.65 -12.19
N GLY A 445 3.24 -4.74 -11.99
CA GLY A 445 3.37 -5.56 -10.79
C GLY A 445 4.64 -6.43 -10.77
N PRO A 446 4.86 -7.16 -9.65
CA PRO A 446 5.96 -8.11 -9.53
C PRO A 446 5.85 -9.20 -10.61
N SER A 447 7.00 -9.63 -11.12
CA SER A 447 7.13 -10.77 -12.03
C SER A 447 8.00 -11.82 -11.36
N GLN A 448 7.43 -12.98 -11.07
CA GLN A 448 8.08 -14.03 -10.30
C GLN A 448 7.85 -15.38 -10.97
N THR A 449 8.89 -16.21 -10.92
CA THR A 449 8.82 -17.61 -11.36
C THR A 449 9.18 -18.50 -10.17
N ALA A 450 8.33 -19.48 -9.87
CA ALA A 450 8.58 -20.52 -8.87
C ALA A 450 9.24 -21.74 -9.53
N GLU A 451 10.22 -22.32 -8.84
CA GLU A 451 10.95 -23.52 -9.26
C GLU A 451 11.22 -24.43 -8.05
N ASN A 452 10.26 -25.30 -7.76
CA ASN A 452 10.22 -26.28 -6.68
C ASN A 452 9.70 -27.65 -7.18
N GLY A 453 9.46 -27.82 -8.49
CA GLY A 453 9.03 -29.08 -9.11
C GLY A 453 7.52 -29.12 -9.38
N SER A 454 6.86 -30.22 -9.02
CA SER A 454 5.46 -30.48 -9.40
C SER A 454 4.42 -29.54 -8.78
N GLN A 455 4.81 -28.64 -7.86
CA GLN A 455 3.91 -27.77 -7.11
C GLN A 455 4.03 -26.29 -7.52
N ASP A 456 4.78 -25.98 -8.58
CA ASP A 456 5.20 -24.62 -8.90
C ASP A 456 4.03 -23.70 -9.26
N SER A 457 3.06 -24.19 -10.02
CA SER A 457 1.77 -23.51 -10.31
C SER A 457 1.02 -23.13 -9.02
N SER A 458 0.98 -24.04 -8.04
CA SER A 458 0.29 -23.86 -6.75
C SER A 458 1.03 -22.88 -5.84
N VAL A 459 2.37 -22.90 -5.85
CA VAL A 459 3.19 -21.90 -5.15
C VAL A 459 3.03 -20.52 -5.81
N ALA A 460 2.97 -20.46 -7.15
CA ALA A 460 2.68 -19.23 -7.87
C ALA A 460 1.29 -18.67 -7.50
N LEU A 461 0.27 -19.52 -7.37
CA LEU A 461 -1.06 -19.14 -6.89
C LEU A 461 -1.02 -18.59 -5.46
N PHE A 462 -0.31 -19.27 -4.56
CA PHE A 462 -0.14 -18.81 -3.18
C PHE A 462 0.52 -17.42 -3.13
N ASN A 463 1.64 -17.24 -3.84
CA ASN A 463 2.35 -15.96 -3.88
C ASN A 463 1.49 -14.84 -4.46
N ALA A 464 0.73 -15.13 -5.52
CA ALA A 464 -0.23 -14.19 -6.10
C ALA A 464 -1.32 -13.79 -5.10
N LEU A 465 -1.90 -14.75 -4.38
CA LEU A 465 -2.92 -14.48 -3.39
C LEU A 465 -2.37 -13.62 -2.23
N GLN A 466 -1.13 -13.86 -1.79
CA GLN A 466 -0.49 -13.04 -0.78
C GLN A 466 -0.19 -11.61 -1.28
N ALA A 467 0.21 -11.46 -2.54
CA ALA A 467 0.40 -10.16 -3.17
C ALA A 467 -0.93 -9.38 -3.31
N LEU A 468 -2.02 -10.06 -3.68
CA LEU A 468 -3.37 -9.51 -3.74
C LEU A 468 -3.89 -9.12 -2.35
N ARG A 469 -3.76 -9.99 -1.35
CA ARG A 469 -4.18 -9.74 0.04
C ARG A 469 -3.41 -8.58 0.68
N SER A 470 -2.11 -8.48 0.40
CA SER A 470 -1.30 -7.33 0.81
C SER A 470 -1.61 -6.06 0.03
N ARG A 471 -2.45 -6.15 -1.02
CA ARG A 471 -2.78 -5.07 -1.97
C ARG A 471 -1.55 -4.46 -2.63
N SER A 472 -0.48 -5.24 -2.76
CA SER A 472 0.71 -4.86 -3.54
C SER A 472 0.44 -4.93 -5.04
N ILE A 473 -0.62 -5.64 -5.44
CA ILE A 473 -1.16 -5.73 -6.81
C ILE A 473 -2.70 -5.65 -6.79
N GLU A 474 -3.29 -5.27 -7.92
CA GLU A 474 -4.76 -5.20 -8.09
C GLU A 474 -5.36 -6.41 -8.83
N ALA A 475 -4.52 -7.12 -9.58
CA ALA A 475 -4.86 -8.36 -10.25
C ALA A 475 -3.59 -9.22 -10.38
N ALA A 476 -3.76 -10.50 -10.66
CA ALA A 476 -2.65 -11.42 -10.87
C ALA A 476 -2.89 -12.32 -12.08
N ILE A 477 -1.84 -12.54 -12.85
CA ILE A 477 -1.70 -13.65 -13.77
C ILE A 477 -0.98 -14.75 -13.02
N VAL A 478 -1.62 -15.90 -12.87
CA VAL A 478 -1.02 -17.12 -12.32
C VAL A 478 -0.96 -18.14 -13.43
N SER A 479 0.20 -18.77 -13.60
CA SER A 479 0.44 -19.66 -14.72
C SER A 479 1.26 -20.88 -14.32
N GLY A 480 1.10 -21.98 -15.05
CA GLY A 480 1.98 -23.16 -15.01
C GLY A 480 2.28 -23.62 -16.44
N VAL A 481 3.54 -23.95 -16.73
CA VAL A 481 3.93 -24.45 -18.05
C VAL A 481 4.96 -25.58 -17.99
N GLN A 482 4.66 -26.67 -18.69
CA GLN A 482 5.54 -27.81 -18.90
C GLN A 482 5.42 -28.26 -20.36
N ILE A 483 6.53 -28.23 -21.07
CA ILE A 483 6.65 -28.65 -22.48
C ILE A 483 7.91 -29.49 -22.60
N ASN A 484 7.85 -30.59 -23.35
CA ASN A 484 8.93 -31.57 -23.49
C ASN A 484 9.47 -32.05 -22.12
N PRO A 485 8.68 -32.80 -21.33
CA PRO A 485 9.09 -33.25 -20.00
C PRO A 485 10.29 -34.22 -20.08
N THR A 486 11.50 -33.68 -19.96
CA THR A 486 12.76 -34.44 -19.89
C THR A 486 13.14 -34.82 -18.45
N THR A 487 12.40 -34.32 -17.45
CA THR A 487 12.80 -34.30 -16.04
C THR A 487 12.21 -35.42 -15.18
N CYS A 488 11.33 -36.28 -15.71
CA CYS A 488 10.80 -37.40 -14.94
C CYS A 488 11.83 -38.54 -14.85
N PRO A 489 12.32 -38.93 -13.66
CA PRO A 489 13.24 -40.04 -13.52
C PRO A 489 12.62 -41.33 -14.06
N GLN A 490 13.36 -42.09 -14.87
CA GLN A 490 12.85 -43.35 -15.44
C GLN A 490 12.34 -44.34 -14.38
N SER A 491 12.90 -44.28 -13.16
CA SER A 491 12.46 -45.11 -12.02
C SER A 491 11.06 -44.77 -11.49
N GLN A 492 10.55 -43.57 -11.77
CA GLN A 492 9.23 -43.12 -11.36
C GLN A 492 8.19 -43.27 -12.47
N VAL A 493 8.59 -43.56 -13.72
CA VAL A 493 7.66 -43.68 -14.85
C VAL A 493 6.86 -44.98 -14.74
N SER A 494 5.54 -44.89 -14.90
CA SER A 494 4.64 -46.04 -14.95
C SER A 494 4.97 -46.95 -16.15
N PRO A 495 5.31 -48.24 -15.92
CA PRO A 495 5.63 -49.17 -17.01
C PRO A 495 4.49 -49.46 -17.98
N ASP A 496 3.24 -49.41 -17.51
CA ASP A 496 2.03 -49.57 -18.34
C ASP A 496 1.48 -48.23 -18.86
N GLY A 497 2.17 -47.13 -18.55
CA GLY A 497 1.86 -45.80 -19.05
C GLY A 497 0.48 -45.32 -18.62
N LYS A 498 0.11 -45.54 -17.34
CA LYS A 498 -1.13 -45.04 -16.74
C LYS A 498 -0.87 -44.48 -15.34
N CYS A 499 -1.36 -43.29 -15.06
CA CYS A 499 -1.43 -42.75 -13.70
C CYS A 499 -2.59 -43.43 -12.96
N LYS A 500 -2.27 -44.45 -12.17
CA LYS A 500 -3.26 -45.26 -11.42
C LYS A 500 -3.35 -44.80 -9.97
N SER A 501 -3.56 -43.51 -9.76
CA SER A 501 -3.60 -42.90 -8.42
C SER A 501 -4.64 -43.59 -7.53
N PHE A 502 -4.26 -43.92 -6.30
CA PHE A 502 -5.04 -44.69 -5.31
C PHE A 502 -5.41 -46.14 -5.68
N ASP A 503 -4.97 -46.67 -6.83
CA ASP A 503 -5.18 -48.08 -7.18
C ASP A 503 -4.16 -48.99 -6.48
N ALA A 504 -4.55 -50.21 -6.11
CA ALA A 504 -3.64 -51.20 -5.53
C ALA A 504 -2.43 -51.53 -6.46
N ASN A 505 -2.59 -51.31 -7.77
CA ASN A 505 -1.60 -51.52 -8.81
C ASN A 505 -0.89 -50.22 -9.25
N ALA A 506 -0.99 -49.13 -8.48
CA ALA A 506 -0.23 -47.91 -8.68
C ALA A 506 1.27 -48.22 -8.79
N ASN A 507 1.91 -47.76 -9.86
CA ASN A 507 3.26 -48.19 -10.23
C ASN A 507 4.09 -47.08 -10.90
N GLY A 508 3.73 -45.82 -10.69
CA GLY A 508 4.45 -44.67 -11.22
C GLY A 508 3.58 -43.66 -11.94
N ILE A 509 4.27 -42.68 -12.53
CA ILE A 509 3.73 -41.46 -13.13
C ILE A 509 3.79 -41.57 -14.66
N VAL A 510 2.86 -40.92 -15.36
CA VAL A 510 2.96 -40.67 -16.80
C VAL A 510 3.26 -39.20 -17.02
N PRO A 511 4.39 -38.82 -17.64
CA PRO A 511 4.69 -37.42 -17.89
C PRO A 511 3.72 -36.82 -18.91
N ALA A 512 3.41 -35.54 -18.73
CA ALA A 512 2.55 -34.79 -19.62
C ALA A 512 3.06 -33.37 -19.89
N GLU A 513 2.54 -32.78 -20.95
CA GLU A 513 2.70 -31.39 -21.31
C GLU A 513 1.40 -30.64 -21.06
N ALA A 514 1.51 -29.45 -20.48
CA ALA A 514 0.39 -28.54 -20.32
C ALA A 514 0.89 -27.10 -20.19
N ALA A 515 0.05 -26.16 -20.58
CA ALA A 515 0.26 -24.74 -20.37
C ALA A 515 -1.07 -24.15 -19.91
N VAL A 516 -1.10 -23.51 -18.74
CA VAL A 516 -2.35 -23.03 -18.13
C VAL A 516 -2.17 -21.62 -17.56
N VAL A 517 -3.17 -20.77 -17.73
CA VAL A 517 -3.19 -19.43 -17.16
C VAL A 517 -4.55 -19.19 -16.49
N ILE A 518 -4.51 -18.61 -15.30
CA ILE A 518 -5.67 -18.05 -14.63
C ILE A 518 -5.43 -16.57 -14.32
N TYR A 519 -6.48 -15.78 -14.51
CA TYR A 519 -6.52 -14.36 -14.16
C TYR A 519 -7.35 -14.14 -12.91
N ILE A 520 -6.73 -13.55 -11.89
CA ILE A 520 -7.33 -13.32 -10.57
C ILE A 520 -7.49 -11.82 -10.36
N THR A 521 -8.67 -11.39 -9.89
CA THR A 521 -8.90 -10.00 -9.50
C THR A 521 -9.85 -9.94 -8.31
N SER A 522 -10.07 -8.74 -7.77
CA SER A 522 -11.09 -8.53 -6.74
C SER A 522 -12.49 -8.82 -7.29
N LYS A 523 -13.37 -9.38 -6.46
CA LYS A 523 -14.76 -9.68 -6.83
C LYS A 523 -15.50 -8.47 -7.39
N ASP A 524 -15.21 -7.28 -6.88
CA ASP A 524 -15.83 -6.01 -7.33
C ASP A 524 -15.39 -5.60 -8.74
N SER A 525 -14.18 -5.98 -9.15
CA SER A 525 -13.62 -5.67 -10.48
C SER A 525 -13.91 -6.76 -11.51
N ALA A 526 -14.29 -7.94 -11.05
CA ALA A 526 -14.50 -9.10 -11.89
C ALA A 526 -15.78 -8.96 -12.73
N LYS A 527 -15.65 -9.15 -14.04
CA LYS A 527 -16.81 -9.21 -14.95
C LYS A 527 -17.34 -10.64 -15.11
N ARG A 528 -16.51 -11.62 -14.75
CA ARG A 528 -16.81 -13.05 -14.71
C ARG A 528 -16.24 -13.62 -13.42
N ASN A 529 -16.90 -14.61 -12.84
CA ASN A 529 -16.43 -15.30 -11.64
C ASN A 529 -16.61 -16.81 -11.82
N TYR A 530 -15.49 -17.54 -11.93
CA TYR A 530 -15.49 -19.01 -11.94
C TYR A 530 -15.51 -19.57 -10.51
N ALA A 531 -14.66 -19.01 -9.65
CA ALA A 531 -14.56 -19.41 -8.25
C ALA A 531 -14.01 -18.28 -7.40
N THR A 532 -14.49 -18.20 -6.15
CA THR A 532 -13.90 -17.34 -5.12
C THR A 532 -12.76 -18.07 -4.44
N LEU A 533 -11.58 -17.45 -4.37
CA LEU A 533 -10.42 -17.97 -3.68
C LEU A 533 -10.55 -17.70 -2.18
N VAL A 534 -10.88 -18.74 -1.42
CA VAL A 534 -11.02 -18.65 0.04
C VAL A 534 -9.65 -18.58 0.70
N ASN A 535 -8.79 -19.56 0.43
CA ASN A 535 -7.46 -19.63 0.99
C ASN A 535 -6.49 -20.38 0.08
N ALA A 536 -5.19 -20.13 0.27
CA ALA A 536 -4.09 -20.89 -0.31
C ALA A 536 -2.94 -20.90 0.69
N GLY A 537 -2.14 -21.96 0.66
CA GLY A 537 -1.00 -22.12 1.55
C GLY A 537 0.08 -22.99 0.92
N SER A 538 1.29 -22.89 1.47
CA SER A 538 2.41 -23.74 1.12
C SER A 538 3.27 -23.93 2.36
N ASN A 539 3.75 -25.14 2.58
CA ASN A 539 4.70 -25.48 3.64
C ASN A 539 5.83 -26.35 3.08
N ALA A 540 6.97 -26.33 3.76
CA ALA A 540 8.02 -27.31 3.49
C ALA A 540 7.62 -28.64 4.14
N SER A 541 7.71 -29.72 3.37
CA SER A 541 7.64 -31.08 3.92
C SER A 541 8.93 -31.38 4.66
N ASP A 542 8.90 -31.37 5.99
CA ASP A 542 9.84 -32.13 6.79
C ASP A 542 9.12 -33.35 7.37
N SER A 543 9.84 -34.42 7.68
CA SER A 543 9.28 -35.64 8.30
C SER A 543 8.62 -35.40 9.69
N LYS A 544 8.59 -34.14 10.15
CA LYS A 544 8.08 -33.69 11.44
C LYS A 544 6.74 -32.96 11.33
N THR A 545 6.35 -32.47 10.14
CA THR A 545 5.07 -31.78 9.92
C THR A 545 4.19 -32.61 8.99
N PRO A 546 3.35 -33.53 9.52
CA PRO A 546 2.42 -34.31 8.72
C PRO A 546 1.56 -33.43 7.81
N ALA A 547 1.29 -33.87 6.58
CA ALA A 547 0.40 -33.18 5.64
C ALA A 547 -0.97 -32.82 6.26
N GLU A 548 -1.44 -33.63 7.21
CA GLU A 548 -2.60 -33.37 8.06
C GLU A 548 -2.54 -32.04 8.79
N GLN A 549 -1.40 -31.72 9.43
CA GLN A 549 -1.24 -30.48 10.20
C GLN A 549 -1.32 -29.25 9.30
N PHE A 550 -0.75 -29.34 8.10
CA PHE A 550 -0.86 -28.27 7.10
C PHE A 550 -2.31 -28.04 6.67
N LEU A 551 -3.06 -29.11 6.37
CA LEU A 551 -4.47 -29.00 6.00
C LEU A 551 -5.29 -28.43 7.17
N ILE A 552 -5.07 -28.87 8.41
CA ILE A 552 -5.73 -28.32 9.60
C ILE A 552 -5.48 -26.81 9.71
N GLN A 553 -4.22 -26.37 9.57
CA GLN A 553 -3.85 -24.96 9.60
C GLN A 553 -4.55 -24.18 8.47
N LEU A 554 -4.52 -24.71 7.24
CA LEU A 554 -5.11 -24.08 6.07
C LEU A 554 -6.63 -23.88 6.23
N TYR A 555 -7.34 -24.87 6.77
CA TYR A 555 -8.77 -24.79 7.05
C TYR A 555 -9.08 -23.92 8.28
N ALA A 556 -8.26 -23.95 9.33
CA ALA A 556 -8.41 -23.09 10.50
C ALA A 556 -8.29 -21.60 10.15
N ASP A 557 -7.39 -21.27 9.23
CA ASP A 557 -7.24 -19.91 8.69
C ASP A 557 -8.29 -19.57 7.60
N SER A 558 -9.18 -20.52 7.28
CA SER A 558 -10.29 -20.35 6.34
C SER A 558 -11.63 -20.21 7.06
N LYS A 559 -12.63 -19.62 6.40
CA LYS A 559 -14.01 -19.59 6.91
C LYS A 559 -14.81 -20.84 6.51
N VAL A 560 -14.15 -21.94 6.11
CA VAL A 560 -14.77 -23.15 5.55
C VAL A 560 -14.51 -24.33 6.48
N SER A 561 -15.57 -25.06 6.84
CA SER A 561 -15.43 -26.31 7.58
C SER A 561 -14.92 -27.42 6.65
N PRO A 562 -13.98 -28.28 7.08
CA PRO A 562 -13.55 -29.45 6.29
C PRO A 562 -14.70 -30.37 5.86
N GLY A 563 -15.76 -30.45 6.68
CA GLY A 563 -16.96 -31.23 6.38
C GLY A 563 -17.79 -30.67 5.21
N ASP A 564 -17.66 -29.38 4.90
CA ASP A 564 -18.43 -28.70 3.85
C ASP A 564 -17.80 -28.86 2.45
N VAL A 565 -16.59 -29.41 2.36
CA VAL A 565 -15.85 -29.55 1.10
C VAL A 565 -16.54 -30.58 0.19
N ALA A 566 -17.11 -30.14 -0.92
CA ALA A 566 -17.86 -31.04 -1.81
C ALA A 566 -16.94 -32.06 -2.51
N TYR A 567 -15.79 -31.61 -3.03
CA TYR A 567 -14.81 -32.45 -3.71
C TYR A 567 -13.39 -31.93 -3.48
N VAL A 568 -12.40 -32.80 -3.69
CA VAL A 568 -10.97 -32.47 -3.69
C VAL A 568 -10.35 -32.97 -4.97
N GLU A 569 -9.72 -32.07 -5.73
CA GLU A 569 -8.80 -32.46 -6.79
C GLU A 569 -7.45 -32.83 -6.15
N SER A 570 -7.04 -34.08 -6.28
CA SER A 570 -5.86 -34.62 -5.61
C SER A 570 -4.58 -34.43 -6.43
N ASN A 571 -3.45 -34.28 -5.74
CA ASN A 571 -2.14 -34.24 -6.38
C ASN A 571 -1.59 -35.63 -6.72
N SER A 572 -2.21 -36.71 -6.22
CA SER A 572 -1.70 -38.07 -6.30
C SER A 572 -1.37 -38.48 -7.73
N THR A 573 -0.19 -39.10 -7.87
CA THR A 573 0.42 -39.37 -9.17
C THR A 573 0.44 -40.86 -9.54
N GLY A 574 0.05 -41.75 -8.62
CA GLY A 574 0.18 -43.19 -8.79
C GLY A 574 1.46 -43.75 -8.18
N ILE A 575 2.09 -43.03 -7.24
CA ILE A 575 3.19 -43.53 -6.42
C ILE A 575 2.59 -44.01 -5.10
N LYS A 576 2.70 -45.32 -4.81
CA LYS A 576 2.01 -45.95 -3.68
C LYS A 576 2.24 -45.29 -2.32
N SER A 577 3.47 -44.91 -2.00
CA SER A 577 3.79 -44.26 -0.72
C SER A 577 3.11 -42.91 -0.60
N ASP A 578 3.21 -42.11 -1.66
CA ASP A 578 2.78 -40.71 -1.68
C ASP A 578 1.26 -40.63 -1.74
N ASP A 579 0.63 -41.48 -2.57
CA ASP A 579 -0.82 -41.65 -2.64
C ASP A 579 -1.39 -42.08 -1.27
N GLN A 580 -0.72 -43.00 -0.54
CA GLN A 580 -1.17 -43.43 0.78
C GLN A 580 -1.07 -42.30 1.82
N GLU A 581 0.00 -41.52 1.78
CA GLU A 581 0.20 -40.38 2.69
C GLU A 581 -0.86 -39.30 2.45
N GLU A 582 -1.10 -38.93 1.19
CA GLU A 582 -2.12 -37.95 0.81
C GLU A 582 -3.53 -38.43 1.18
N ALA A 583 -3.86 -39.69 0.86
CA ALA A 583 -5.17 -40.28 1.18
C ALA A 583 -5.43 -40.31 2.69
N ASN A 584 -4.44 -40.69 3.49
CA ASN A 584 -4.55 -40.67 4.94
C ASN A 584 -4.78 -39.25 5.46
N ALA A 585 -4.04 -38.27 4.95
CA ALA A 585 -4.17 -36.89 5.39
C ALA A 585 -5.54 -36.29 5.06
N LEU A 586 -6.03 -36.52 3.84
CA LEU A 586 -7.37 -36.11 3.42
C LEU A 586 -8.45 -36.79 4.25
N ALA A 587 -8.31 -38.10 4.52
CA ALA A 587 -9.27 -38.84 5.33
C ALA A 587 -9.33 -38.32 6.77
N THR A 588 -8.19 -38.03 7.39
CA THR A 588 -8.12 -37.50 8.76
C THR A 588 -8.79 -36.14 8.88
N VAL A 589 -8.56 -35.23 7.92
CA VAL A 589 -9.03 -33.83 8.03
C VAL A 589 -10.47 -33.66 7.52
N LEU A 590 -10.82 -34.25 6.37
CA LEU A 590 -12.11 -34.01 5.71
C LEU A 590 -13.26 -34.85 6.25
N SER A 591 -12.98 -35.87 7.07
CA SER A 591 -14.00 -36.65 7.78
C SER A 591 -14.59 -35.90 8.98
N VAL A 592 -13.91 -34.85 9.47
CA VAL A 592 -14.36 -34.07 10.62
C VAL A 592 -15.67 -33.34 10.29
N GLY A 593 -16.74 -33.72 10.97
CA GLY A 593 -18.05 -33.08 10.82
C GLY A 593 -18.80 -33.44 9.54
N ARG A 594 -18.37 -34.48 8.81
CA ARG A 594 -19.00 -34.94 7.56
C ARG A 594 -19.90 -36.16 7.78
N GLU A 595 -21.07 -36.15 7.16
CA GLU A 595 -21.88 -37.36 6.95
C GLU A 595 -21.53 -37.98 5.58
N GLY A 596 -20.77 -39.08 5.57
CA GLY A 596 -20.31 -39.76 4.35
C GLY A 596 -18.85 -39.49 3.99
N SER A 597 -18.44 -39.90 2.78
CA SER A 597 -17.06 -39.79 2.32
C SER A 597 -16.85 -38.59 1.38
N PRO A 598 -15.69 -37.89 1.45
CA PRO A 598 -15.36 -36.86 0.47
C PRO A 598 -15.21 -37.45 -0.93
N ILE A 599 -15.61 -36.68 -1.94
CA ILE A 599 -15.33 -37.01 -3.34
C ILE A 599 -13.90 -36.56 -3.64
N ILE A 600 -13.08 -37.48 -4.15
CA ILE A 600 -11.72 -37.20 -4.59
C ILE A 600 -11.67 -37.41 -6.11
N GLU A 601 -11.18 -36.40 -6.83
CA GLU A 601 -11.01 -36.41 -8.28
C GLU A 601 -9.52 -36.33 -8.67
N LEU A 602 -9.23 -36.78 -9.90
CA LEU A 602 -7.87 -37.03 -10.39
C LEU A 602 -7.78 -36.75 -11.89
N VAL A 603 -7.56 -35.50 -12.27
CA VAL A 603 -7.32 -35.08 -13.66
C VAL A 603 -6.08 -35.75 -14.24
N LYS A 604 -5.05 -35.99 -13.41
CA LYS A 604 -3.80 -36.65 -13.83
C LYS A 604 -4.01 -38.06 -14.38
N SER A 605 -5.12 -38.73 -14.03
CA SER A 605 -5.49 -40.03 -14.59
C SER A 605 -5.90 -39.96 -16.06
N ASN A 606 -6.41 -38.80 -16.51
CA ASN A 606 -6.87 -38.58 -17.88
C ASN A 606 -5.75 -38.07 -18.80
N VAL A 607 -4.88 -37.18 -18.31
CA VAL A 607 -3.90 -36.47 -19.14
C VAL A 607 -2.45 -36.71 -18.77
N GLY A 608 -2.18 -37.36 -17.65
CA GLY A 608 -0.84 -37.50 -17.09
C GLY A 608 -0.43 -36.32 -16.20
N HIS A 609 0.82 -36.33 -15.77
CA HIS A 609 1.40 -35.40 -14.82
C HIS A 609 2.21 -34.30 -15.53
N ALA A 610 1.68 -33.08 -15.52
CA ALA A 610 2.26 -31.94 -16.23
C ALA A 610 3.33 -31.18 -15.43
N GLY A 611 4.04 -31.84 -14.50
CA GLY A 611 5.14 -31.25 -13.74
C GLY A 611 4.75 -29.92 -13.07
N PRO A 612 5.45 -28.80 -13.32
CA PRO A 612 5.13 -27.48 -12.73
C PRO A 612 3.78 -26.90 -13.16
N ALA A 613 3.12 -27.46 -14.18
CA ALA A 613 1.78 -27.07 -14.64
C ALA A 613 0.64 -27.97 -14.10
N ALA A 614 0.98 -28.96 -13.27
CA ALA A 614 0.01 -29.82 -12.58
C ALA A 614 -0.82 -29.05 -11.56
#